data_AF-A0AAJ3YVM4-F1
#
_entry.id   AF-A0AAJ3YVM4-F1
#
_cell.length_a   1.000
_cell.length_b   1.000
_cell.length_c   1.000
_cell.angle_alpha   90.00
_cell.angle_beta   90.00
_cell.angle_gamma   90.00
#
_symmetry.space_group_name_H-M   'P 1'
#
loop_
_entity.id
_entity.type
_entity.pdbx_description
1 polymer ?
#
loop_
_entity_poly.entity_id
_entity_poly.type
_entity_poly.pdbx_seq_one_letter_code
_entity_poly.pdbx_strand_id
1 'polypeptide(L)'
;MTKSRVILFSLVISVASLFISGCDDSSEERSREVNQDKSIKKYDLVWFDYVNDSESDSAPEMKVSYMENGKQKTKTFKKYVENVEDIEQPYMKIRDDKAFIYRPPYMKYDQEPLEGVVKDKVEQKSGDGK
;
A
#
# COMPACT_ATOMS: atom_id res chain seq x y z
N MET A 1 -33.43 37.36 -35.23
CA MET A 1 -33.54 36.02 -34.60
C MET A 1 -32.14 35.43 -34.40
N THR A 2 -31.47 35.72 -33.29
CA THR A 2 -30.08 35.25 -33.05
C THR A 2 -29.77 35.06 -31.55
N LYS A 3 -30.78 34.74 -30.72
CA LYS A 3 -30.58 34.46 -29.28
C LYS A 3 -30.68 32.98 -28.91
N SER A 4 -31.03 32.10 -29.85
CA SER A 4 -31.31 30.69 -29.57
C SER A 4 -30.05 29.80 -29.51
N ARG A 5 -28.92 30.23 -30.08
CA ARG A 5 -27.70 29.38 -30.17
C ARG A 5 -26.80 29.42 -28.94
N VAL A 6 -27.00 30.37 -28.02
CA VAL A 6 -26.13 30.52 -26.84
C VAL A 6 -26.56 29.62 -25.68
N ILE A 7 -27.85 29.26 -25.60
CA ILE A 7 -28.39 28.47 -24.49
C ILE A 7 -28.05 26.96 -24.64
N LEU A 8 -27.86 26.47 -25.87
CA LEU A 8 -27.47 25.07 -26.08
C LEU A 8 -26.04 24.76 -25.62
N PHE A 9 -25.14 25.75 -25.57
CA PHE A 9 -23.75 25.52 -25.17
C PHE A 9 -23.56 25.44 -23.64
N SER A 10 -24.46 26.03 -22.83
CA SER A 10 -24.33 25.93 -21.36
C SER A 10 -24.93 24.64 -20.78
N LEU A 11 -25.86 24.00 -21.48
CA LEU A 11 -26.47 22.75 -21.02
C LEU A 11 -25.53 21.54 -21.21
N VAL A 12 -24.68 21.56 -22.25
CA VAL A 12 -23.73 20.47 -22.54
C VAL A 12 -22.57 20.43 -21.53
N ILE A 13 -22.17 21.57 -20.96
CA ILE A 13 -21.07 21.64 -19.99
C ILE A 13 -21.46 21.08 -18.61
N SER A 14 -22.74 21.14 -18.23
CA SER A 14 -23.20 20.61 -16.93
C SER A 14 -23.34 19.09 -16.87
N VAL A 15 -23.30 18.40 -18.02
CA VAL A 15 -23.32 16.91 -18.07
C VAL A 15 -21.91 16.33 -18.04
N ALA A 16 -20.88 17.10 -18.39
CA ALA A 16 -19.49 16.66 -18.38
C ALA A 16 -18.87 16.61 -16.97
N SER A 17 -19.45 17.27 -15.97
CA SER A 17 -18.97 17.26 -14.58
C SER A 17 -19.35 16.02 -13.78
N LEU A 18 -20.26 15.17 -14.29
CA LEU A 18 -20.64 13.90 -13.65
C LEU A 18 -19.66 12.75 -13.93
N PHE A 19 -18.72 12.94 -14.86
CA PHE A 19 -17.71 11.92 -15.21
C PHE A 19 -16.35 12.16 -14.55
N ILE A 20 -16.24 13.12 -13.63
CA ILE A 20 -15.12 13.19 -12.68
C ILE A 20 -15.50 12.37 -11.44
N SER A 21 -15.93 11.12 -11.63
CA SER A 21 -15.74 10.12 -10.58
C SER A 21 -14.22 9.92 -10.50
N GLY A 22 -13.63 10.57 -9.50
CA GLY A 22 -12.19 10.62 -9.30
C GLY A 22 -11.53 9.24 -9.39
N CYS A 23 -10.28 9.27 -9.86
CA CYS A 23 -9.42 8.12 -9.96
C CYS A 23 -9.49 7.21 -8.72
N ASP A 24 -9.74 5.94 -9.03
CA ASP A 24 -9.24 4.75 -8.36
C ASP A 24 -9.64 4.55 -6.89
N ASP A 25 -10.67 3.74 -6.73
CA ASP A 25 -10.92 2.85 -5.60
C ASP A 25 -9.58 2.35 -5.02
N SER A 26 -9.12 3.08 -4.00
CA SER A 26 -7.73 3.01 -3.54
C SER A 26 -7.44 1.60 -3.04
N SER A 27 -6.20 1.14 -3.20
CA SER A 27 -5.77 -0.16 -2.67
C SER A 27 -6.10 -0.34 -1.19
N GLU A 28 -6.10 0.76 -0.43
CA GLU A 28 -6.47 0.83 0.98
C GLU A 28 -7.96 0.53 1.23
N GLU A 29 -8.87 1.10 0.44
CA GLU A 29 -10.32 0.89 0.57
C GLU A 29 -10.69 -0.57 0.27
N ARG A 30 -10.19 -1.10 -0.85
CA ARG A 30 -10.36 -2.52 -1.22
C ARG A 30 -9.76 -3.47 -0.19
N SER A 31 -8.63 -3.10 0.39
CA SER A 31 -7.99 -3.91 1.42
C SER A 31 -8.84 -3.95 2.70
N ARG A 32 -9.40 -2.81 3.12
CA ARG A 32 -10.34 -2.76 4.26
C ARG A 32 -11.57 -3.63 4.03
N GLU A 33 -12.17 -3.56 2.85
CA GLU A 33 -13.32 -4.39 2.49
C GLU A 33 -12.99 -5.89 2.60
N VAL A 34 -11.86 -6.30 2.03
CA VAL A 34 -11.36 -7.68 2.10
C VAL A 34 -11.03 -8.09 3.53
N ASN A 35 -10.50 -7.20 4.37
CA ASN A 35 -10.18 -7.50 5.76
C ASN A 35 -11.46 -7.78 6.58
N GLN A 36 -12.51 -7.01 6.34
CA GLN A 36 -13.79 -7.12 7.05
C GLN A 36 -14.66 -8.29 6.59
N ASP A 37 -14.53 -8.73 5.33
CA ASP A 37 -15.26 -9.88 4.82
C ASP A 37 -14.80 -11.19 5.48
N LYS A 38 -15.69 -11.78 6.27
CA LYS A 38 -15.49 -13.04 7.01
C LYS A 38 -15.65 -14.29 6.14
N SER A 39 -16.23 -14.16 4.95
CA SER A 39 -16.39 -15.29 4.01
C SER A 39 -15.07 -15.63 3.32
N ILE A 40 -14.13 -14.68 3.25
CA ILE A 40 -12.81 -14.91 2.69
C ILE A 40 -11.95 -15.67 3.69
N LYS A 41 -11.42 -16.81 3.24
CA LYS A 41 -10.50 -17.62 4.03
C LYS A 41 -9.24 -16.83 4.37
N LYS A 42 -8.90 -16.86 5.66
CA LYS A 42 -7.62 -16.37 6.22
C LYS A 42 -6.61 -17.52 6.19
N TYR A 43 -5.39 -17.23 5.75
CA TYR A 43 -4.27 -18.16 5.73
C TYR A 43 -3.13 -17.63 6.57
N ASP A 44 -2.48 -18.50 7.33
CA ASP A 44 -1.26 -18.13 8.06
C ASP A 44 -0.14 -17.92 7.04
N LEU A 45 0.46 -16.73 7.09
CA LEU A 45 1.52 -16.35 6.17
C LEU A 45 2.86 -16.89 6.71
N VAL A 46 3.59 -17.64 5.87
CA VAL A 46 4.91 -18.16 6.23
C VAL A 46 6.00 -17.21 5.77
N TRP A 47 5.97 -16.82 4.49
CA TRP A 47 6.88 -15.81 3.92
C TRP A 47 6.30 -15.28 2.61
N PHE A 48 6.78 -14.11 2.17
CA PHE A 48 6.62 -13.65 0.79
C PHE A 48 7.87 -12.91 0.35
N ASP A 49 8.09 -12.86 -0.96
CA ASP A 49 9.22 -12.15 -1.55
C ASP A 49 8.84 -11.57 -2.92
N TYR A 50 9.51 -10.49 -3.31
CA TYR A 50 9.37 -9.84 -4.60
C TYR A 50 10.29 -10.51 -5.61
N VAL A 51 9.69 -11.10 -6.63
CA VAL A 51 10.42 -11.71 -7.75
C VAL A 51 10.74 -10.61 -8.74
N ASN A 52 11.90 -9.97 -8.54
CA ASN A 52 12.44 -9.00 -9.46
C ASN A 52 13.09 -9.70 -10.66
N ASP A 53 12.73 -9.25 -11.86
CA ASP A 53 13.42 -9.55 -13.11
C ASP A 53 14.05 -8.26 -13.62
N SER A 54 15.36 -8.25 -13.84
CA SER A 54 16.10 -7.07 -14.31
C SER A 54 15.66 -6.59 -15.70
N GLU A 55 14.92 -7.42 -16.43
CA GLU A 55 14.42 -7.14 -17.78
C GLU A 55 13.01 -6.52 -17.79
N SER A 56 12.32 -6.43 -16.64
CA SER A 56 10.91 -5.96 -16.58
C SER A 56 10.76 -4.55 -16.02
N ASP A 57 10.13 -3.67 -16.80
CA ASP A 57 9.74 -2.31 -16.35
C ASP A 57 8.45 -2.30 -15.50
N SER A 58 7.89 -3.46 -15.17
CA SER A 58 6.62 -3.58 -14.43
C SER A 58 6.85 -3.86 -12.93
N ALA A 59 5.81 -3.64 -12.12
CA ALA A 59 5.87 -4.01 -10.70
C ALA A 59 6.18 -5.51 -10.55
N PRO A 60 7.09 -5.90 -9.64
CA PRO A 60 7.52 -7.28 -9.53
C PRO A 60 6.39 -8.17 -9.05
N GLU A 61 6.38 -9.42 -9.52
CA GLU A 61 5.46 -10.42 -9.00
C GLU A 61 5.83 -10.77 -7.56
N MET A 62 4.84 -11.14 -6.74
CA MET A 62 5.06 -11.52 -5.35
C MET A 62 4.91 -13.03 -5.20
N LYS A 63 5.98 -13.72 -4.81
CA LYS A 63 5.96 -15.15 -4.46
C LYS A 63 5.62 -15.28 -2.98
N VAL A 64 4.56 -16.01 -2.68
CA VAL A 64 4.01 -16.12 -1.32
C VAL A 64 3.95 -17.58 -0.90
N SER A 65 4.30 -17.85 0.35
CA SER A 65 4.08 -19.12 1.01
C SER A 65 3.18 -19.00 2.22
N TYR A 66 2.17 -19.88 2.30
CA TYR A 66 1.12 -19.83 3.31
C TYR A 66 0.66 -21.24 3.69
N MET A 67 0.04 -21.36 4.86
CA MET A 67 -0.52 -22.62 5.34
C MET A 67 -1.94 -22.82 4.81
N GLU A 68 -2.19 -23.97 4.19
CA GLU A 68 -3.53 -24.40 3.83
C GLU A 68 -3.74 -25.86 4.21
N ASN A 69 -4.77 -26.11 5.03
CA ASN A 69 -5.16 -27.45 5.48
C ASN A 69 -3.96 -28.21 6.11
N GLY A 70 -3.18 -27.49 6.94
CA GLY A 70 -1.99 -28.03 7.62
C GLY A 70 -0.76 -28.23 6.73
N LYS A 71 -0.81 -27.86 5.44
CA LYS A 71 0.31 -27.97 4.52
C LYS A 71 0.76 -26.61 4.03
N GLN A 72 2.07 -26.42 3.94
CA GLN A 72 2.64 -25.23 3.32
C GLN A 72 2.42 -25.29 1.80
N LYS A 73 1.88 -24.21 1.24
CA LYS A 73 1.73 -23.99 -0.20
C LYS A 73 2.54 -22.77 -0.61
N THR A 74 2.88 -22.73 -1.90
CA THR A 74 3.58 -21.59 -2.51
C THR A 74 2.86 -21.21 -3.80
N LYS A 75 2.58 -19.91 -3.99
CA LYS A 75 1.95 -19.36 -5.20
C LYS A 75 2.57 -18.00 -5.52
N THR A 76 2.73 -17.71 -6.80
CA THR A 76 3.15 -16.39 -7.29
C THR A 76 1.92 -15.57 -7.69
N PHE A 77 1.89 -14.29 -7.31
CA PHE A 77 0.81 -13.36 -7.54
C PHE A 77 1.30 -12.15 -8.32
N LYS A 78 0.63 -11.86 -9.44
CA LYS A 78 0.83 -10.63 -10.23
C LYS A 78 0.16 -9.41 -9.61
N LYS A 79 -0.88 -9.63 -8.80
CA LYS A 79 -1.66 -8.59 -8.13
C LYS A 79 -1.57 -8.80 -6.63
N TYR A 80 -1.18 -7.76 -5.92
CA TYR A 80 -1.14 -7.80 -4.47
C TYR A 80 -1.36 -6.44 -3.83
N VAL A 81 -1.68 -6.47 -2.54
CA VAL A 81 -1.66 -5.32 -1.64
C VAL A 81 -0.95 -5.76 -0.37
N GLU A 82 0.01 -4.96 0.08
CA GLU A 82 0.69 -5.15 1.35
C GLU A 82 0.15 -4.14 2.36
N ASN A 83 -0.40 -4.64 3.47
CA ASN A 83 -0.90 -3.84 4.57
C ASN A 83 0.03 -4.02 5.76
N VAL A 84 0.65 -2.92 6.17
CA VAL A 84 1.47 -2.86 7.37
C VAL A 84 0.57 -2.42 8.52
N GLU A 85 0.26 -3.35 9.42
CA GLU A 85 -0.67 -3.16 10.53
C GLU A 85 0.02 -3.51 11.86
N ASP A 86 -0.47 -2.95 12.97
CA ASP A 86 0.02 -3.32 14.29
C ASP A 86 -0.62 -4.64 14.75
N ILE A 87 -0.13 -5.75 14.18
CA ILE A 87 -0.57 -7.12 14.45
C ILE A 87 0.61 -8.00 14.88
N GLU A 88 0.32 -9.05 15.64
CA GLU A 88 1.37 -9.96 16.15
C GLU A 88 1.83 -10.98 15.09
N GLN A 89 0.87 -11.68 14.46
CA GLN A 89 1.14 -12.75 13.52
C GLN A 89 0.70 -12.34 12.11
N PRO A 90 1.60 -12.40 11.10
CA PRO A 90 1.23 -12.05 9.74
C PRO A 90 0.28 -13.08 9.15
N TYR A 91 -0.59 -12.62 8.26
CA TYR A 91 -1.53 -13.48 7.57
C TYR A 91 -1.82 -12.96 6.17
N MET A 92 -2.53 -13.76 5.38
CA MET A 92 -3.00 -13.33 4.08
C MET A 92 -4.45 -13.72 3.81
N LYS A 93 -5.06 -12.99 2.88
CA LYS A 93 -6.32 -13.34 2.23
C LYS A 93 -6.09 -13.37 0.72
N ILE A 94 -6.88 -14.20 0.01
CA ILE A 94 -6.84 -14.30 -1.44
C ILE A 94 -8.25 -14.05 -1.96
N ARG A 95 -8.39 -13.08 -2.87
CA ARG A 95 -9.64 -12.79 -3.60
C ARG A 95 -9.29 -12.44 -5.04
N ASP A 96 -9.98 -13.04 -6.00
CA ASP A 96 -9.82 -12.75 -7.44
C ASP A 96 -8.36 -12.79 -7.94
N ASP A 97 -7.60 -13.81 -7.52
CA ASP A 97 -6.16 -13.96 -7.80
C ASP A 97 -5.28 -12.78 -7.36
N LYS A 98 -5.78 -11.92 -6.46
CA LYS A 98 -5.02 -10.91 -5.75
C LYS A 98 -4.71 -11.38 -4.34
N ALA A 99 -3.45 -11.23 -3.93
CA ALA A 99 -3.02 -11.47 -2.56
C ALA A 99 -3.17 -10.20 -1.72
N PHE A 100 -3.74 -10.33 -0.53
CA PHE A 100 -3.80 -9.26 0.47
C PHE A 100 -2.98 -9.71 1.67
N ILE A 101 -1.80 -9.11 1.83
CA ILE A 101 -0.85 -9.41 2.90
C ILE A 101 -1.11 -8.46 4.06
N TYR A 102 -1.16 -8.99 5.27
CA TYR A 102 -1.27 -8.23 6.51
C TYR A 102 -0.08 -8.64 7.38
N ARG A 103 0.78 -7.68 7.71
CA ARG A 103 2.00 -7.95 8.46
C ARG A 103 2.34 -6.82 9.44
N PRO A 104 3.11 -7.12 10.50
CA PRO A 104 3.73 -6.07 11.31
C PRO A 104 4.75 -5.25 10.51
N PRO A 105 5.01 -4.00 10.93
CA PRO A 105 6.16 -3.24 10.45
C PRO A 105 7.47 -3.92 10.90
N TYR A 106 8.53 -3.77 10.09
CA TYR A 106 9.86 -4.29 10.44
C TYR A 106 10.51 -3.52 11.58
N MET A 107 10.11 -2.26 11.77
CA MET A 107 10.59 -1.37 12.81
C MET A 107 9.42 -0.62 13.41
N LYS A 108 9.37 -0.58 14.75
CA LYS A 108 8.48 0.29 15.51
C LYS A 108 9.34 1.29 16.28
N TYR A 109 8.89 2.53 16.34
CA TYR A 109 9.50 3.57 17.18
C TYR A 109 8.69 3.67 18.47
N ASP A 110 8.80 2.64 19.31
CA ASP A 110 8.10 2.53 20.60
C ASP A 110 8.98 2.97 21.79
N GLN A 111 10.17 3.52 21.50
CA GLN A 111 11.10 4.01 22.50
C GLN A 111 10.58 5.31 23.11
N GLU A 112 10.73 5.46 24.43
CA GLU A 112 10.53 6.75 25.08
C GLU A 112 11.47 7.80 24.43
N PRO A 113 11.02 9.06 24.30
CA PRO A 113 11.87 10.12 23.75
C PRO A 113 13.21 10.15 24.47
N LEU A 114 14.31 10.08 23.71
CA LEU A 114 15.64 10.25 24.27
C LEU A 114 15.80 11.69 24.77
N GLU A 115 15.63 11.88 26.07
CA GLU A 115 15.86 13.16 26.73
C GLU A 115 17.35 13.29 27.09
N GLY A 116 17.97 14.37 26.61
CA GLY A 116 19.37 14.67 26.88
C GLY A 116 19.57 16.16 27.13
N VAL A 117 20.25 16.50 28.23
CA VAL A 117 20.67 17.88 28.50
C VAL A 117 22.03 18.11 27.84
N VAL A 118 22.10 19.08 26.93
CA VAL A 118 23.38 19.52 26.35
C VAL A 118 24.19 20.18 27.46
N LYS A 119 25.24 19.50 27.92
CA LYS A 119 26.10 20.00 29.01
C LYS A 119 27.07 21.08 28.56
N ASP A 120 27.62 20.94 27.35
CA ASP A 120 28.57 21.89 26.80
C ASP A 120 28.41 22.01 25.27
N LYS A 121 28.66 23.22 24.75
CA LYS A 121 28.77 23.49 23.31
C LYS A 121 30.19 23.92 23.03
N VAL A 122 30.89 23.20 22.14
CA VAL A 122 32.22 23.58 21.68
C VAL A 122 32.11 24.06 20.24
N GLU A 123 32.52 25.30 19.98
CA GLU A 123 32.67 25.80 18.61
C GLU A 123 33.89 25.17 17.95
N GLN A 124 33.66 24.39 16.89
CA GLN A 124 34.73 23.90 16.04
C GLN A 124 35.19 25.03 15.12
N LYS A 125 36.38 25.58 15.36
CA LYS A 125 37.02 26.49 14.40
C LYS A 125 37.66 25.65 13.29
N SER A 126 37.25 25.90 12.05
CA SER A 126 37.88 25.34 10.85
C SER A 126 39.36 25.70 10.86
N GLY A 127 40.22 24.69 10.82
CA GLY A 127 41.67 24.90 10.72
C GLY A 127 42.01 25.39 9.31
N ASP A 128 42.43 26.64 9.18
CA ASP A 128 43.10 27.12 7.97
C ASP A 128 44.48 26.47 7.90
N GLY A 129 44.55 25.35 7.18
CA GLY A 129 45.81 24.68 6.84
C GLY A 129 46.59 25.50 5.82
N LYS A 130 47.73 26.02 6.26
CA LYS A 130 48.82 26.56 5.43
C LYS A 130 49.55 25.47 4.65
#